data_AF-A0A1Y4D492-F1
#
_entry.id   AF-A0A1Y4D492-F1
#
_cell.length_a   1.000
_cell.length_b   1.000
_cell.length_c   1.000
_cell.angle_alpha   90.00
_cell.angle_beta   90.00
_cell.angle_gamma   90.00
#
_symmetry.space_group_name_H-M   'P 1'
#
loop_
_entity.id
_entity.type
_entity.pdbx_description
1 polymer ?
#
loop_
_entity_poly.entity_id
_entity_poly.type
_entity_poly.pdbx_seq_one_letter_code
_entity_poly.pdbx_strand_id
1 'polypeptide(L)'
;MDAPSSFTDAGRVPVFGCENPAGRDPSSGLEYLYLQDQIRRRGKGLAPQWDHVAIVCREILCSQGKHLYAGVYLAIALMRIFGLEGLCCASTMLRELTCLYWESMYPVPERERARFNAYSLWEDETRLFVATCTLDRAPESGMGARLEDDALTLQAFLGTHLDAPGLFADLVAFARRLQIPVMPGLPSESQDTIQPAQPLVPLPPRPSSPILRMAGLLGSFFGFGGKNRR
;
A
#
# COMPACT_ATOMS: atom_id res chain seq x y z
N MET A 1 9.08 -12.21 18.18
CA MET A 1 8.72 -12.69 16.83
C MET A 1 9.97 -12.63 15.99
N ASP A 2 10.22 -13.64 15.16
CA ASP A 2 11.41 -13.66 14.31
C ASP A 2 11.37 -12.51 13.29
N ALA A 3 12.54 -12.13 12.75
CA ALA A 3 12.62 -11.14 11.68
C ALA A 3 11.81 -11.61 10.45
N PRO A 4 11.18 -10.72 9.67
CA PRO A 4 10.37 -11.13 8.52
C PRO A 4 11.14 -12.02 7.54
N SER A 5 12.43 -11.75 7.32
CA SER A 5 13.30 -12.56 6.44
C SER A 5 13.42 -14.05 6.82
N SER A 6 13.16 -14.44 8.08
CA SER A 6 13.17 -15.86 8.46
C SER A 6 11.99 -16.65 7.88
N PHE A 7 10.97 -15.98 7.35
CA PHE A 7 9.78 -16.62 6.79
C PHE A 7 9.94 -16.94 5.31
N THR A 8 10.94 -16.39 4.61
CA THR A 8 11.19 -16.71 3.19
C THR A 8 11.44 -18.19 2.98
N ASP A 9 12.09 -18.85 3.94
CA ASP A 9 12.38 -20.29 3.90
C ASP A 9 11.12 -21.16 3.85
N ALA A 10 9.98 -20.68 4.36
CA ALA A 10 8.72 -21.42 4.31
C ALA A 10 8.25 -21.68 2.87
N GLY A 11 8.53 -20.74 1.95
CA GLY A 11 8.25 -20.90 0.53
C GLY A 11 9.30 -21.70 -0.24
N ARG A 12 10.53 -21.79 0.29
CA ARG A 12 11.68 -22.32 -0.45
C ARG A 12 12.10 -23.73 -0.02
N VAL A 13 12.24 -23.98 1.27
CA VAL A 13 12.81 -25.21 1.82
C VAL A 13 11.80 -26.37 1.72
N PRO A 14 12.18 -27.56 1.24
CA PRO A 14 11.29 -28.72 1.21
C PRO A 14 10.69 -29.05 2.57
N VAL A 15 9.51 -29.66 2.59
CA VAL A 15 8.89 -30.13 3.84
C VAL A 15 9.78 -31.20 4.48
N PHE A 16 10.12 -31.01 5.76
CA PHE A 16 11.05 -31.89 6.46
C PHE A 16 10.52 -33.33 6.56
N GLY A 17 11.40 -34.32 6.33
CA GLY A 17 11.08 -35.73 6.56
C GLY A 17 10.07 -36.35 5.60
N CYS A 18 9.75 -35.70 4.47
CA CYS A 18 8.84 -36.21 3.45
C CYS A 18 9.58 -36.62 2.17
N GLU A 19 9.15 -37.72 1.54
CA GLU A 19 9.66 -38.12 0.21
C GLU A 19 9.24 -37.12 -0.89
N ASN A 20 8.01 -36.59 -0.79
CA ASN A 20 7.55 -35.48 -1.61
C ASN A 20 8.07 -34.15 -1.03
N PRO A 21 8.86 -33.34 -1.77
CA PRO A 21 9.32 -32.03 -1.31
C PRO A 21 8.17 -31.08 -0.93
N ALA A 22 6.99 -31.23 -1.54
CA ALA A 22 5.80 -30.46 -1.21
C ALA A 22 5.02 -30.99 0.01
N GLY A 23 5.44 -32.09 0.62
CA GLY A 23 4.76 -32.72 1.75
C GLY A 23 3.45 -33.40 1.36
N ARG A 24 2.49 -33.39 2.28
CA ARG A 24 1.13 -33.96 2.11
C ARG A 24 0.09 -32.86 2.26
N ASP A 25 -1.12 -33.09 1.77
CA ASP A 25 -2.22 -32.12 1.90
C ASP A 25 -2.53 -31.85 3.38
N PRO A 26 -2.32 -30.61 3.89
CA PRO A 26 -2.59 -30.27 5.28
C PRO A 26 -4.07 -30.05 5.57
N SER A 27 -4.96 -30.15 4.58
CA SER A 27 -6.36 -29.70 4.68
C SER A 27 -7.20 -30.35 5.78
N SER A 28 -6.79 -31.53 6.28
CA SER A 28 -7.44 -32.24 7.37
C SER A 28 -6.79 -32.02 8.75
N GLY A 29 -5.64 -31.35 8.81
CA GLY A 29 -4.89 -31.08 10.03
C GLY A 29 -5.52 -30.00 10.92
N LEU A 30 -5.26 -30.07 12.23
CA LEU A 30 -5.80 -29.12 13.22
C LEU A 30 -5.33 -27.68 12.94
N GLU A 31 -4.10 -27.52 12.48
CA GLU A 31 -3.49 -26.25 12.11
C GLU A 31 -4.24 -25.60 10.94
N TYR A 32 -4.60 -26.39 9.93
CA TYR A 32 -5.36 -25.88 8.79
C TYR A 32 -6.82 -25.57 9.18
N LEU A 33 -7.44 -26.37 10.05
CA LEU A 33 -8.75 -26.07 10.60
C LEU A 33 -8.75 -24.77 11.42
N TYR A 34 -7.68 -24.52 12.19
CA TYR A 34 -7.49 -23.24 12.87
C TYR A 34 -7.39 -22.09 11.87
N LEU A 35 -6.58 -22.24 10.81
CA LEU A 35 -6.49 -21.23 9.76
C LEU A 35 -7.87 -20.96 9.15
N GLN A 36 -8.66 -21.99 8.83
CA GLN A 36 -10.03 -21.83 8.32
C GLN A 36 -10.95 -21.06 9.28
N ASP A 37 -10.79 -21.23 10.60
CA ASP A 37 -11.53 -20.41 11.57
C ASP A 37 -11.13 -18.93 11.51
N GLN A 38 -9.83 -18.64 11.42
CA GLN A 38 -9.33 -17.27 11.25
C GLN A 38 -9.86 -16.62 9.96
N ILE A 39 -9.93 -17.38 8.86
CA ILE A 39 -10.55 -16.94 7.60
C ILE A 39 -12.03 -16.62 7.80
N ARG A 40 -12.77 -17.49 8.48
CA ARG A 40 -14.20 -17.32 8.73
C ARG A 40 -14.47 -16.12 9.64
N ARG A 41 -13.61 -15.85 10.62
CA ARG A 41 -13.68 -14.65 11.47
C ARG A 41 -13.61 -13.38 10.65
N ARG A 42 -12.67 -13.29 9.71
CA ARG A 42 -12.55 -12.16 8.79
C ARG A 42 -13.83 -11.95 7.98
N GLY A 43 -14.43 -13.03 7.46
CA GLY A 43 -15.70 -12.97 6.74
C GLY A 43 -16.89 -12.48 7.58
N LYS A 44 -16.80 -12.55 8.92
CA LYS A 44 -17.79 -12.02 9.87
C LYS A 44 -17.47 -10.60 10.36
N GLY A 45 -16.46 -9.94 9.77
CA GLY A 45 -15.99 -8.63 10.22
C GLY A 45 -15.18 -8.66 11.53
N LEU A 46 -14.77 -9.83 12.00
CA LEU A 46 -13.90 -9.96 13.17
C LEU A 46 -12.43 -9.97 12.74
N ALA A 47 -11.59 -9.25 13.47
CA ALA A 47 -10.15 -9.22 13.21
C ALA A 47 -9.52 -10.60 13.47
N PRO A 48 -8.80 -11.19 12.48
CA PRO A 48 -7.97 -12.36 12.70
C PRO A 48 -6.83 -12.09 13.68
N GLN A 49 -6.36 -13.14 14.36
CA GLN A 49 -5.16 -13.08 15.20
C GLN A 49 -3.92 -13.22 14.31
N TRP A 50 -3.48 -12.12 13.69
CA TRP A 50 -2.44 -12.16 12.65
C TRP A 50 -1.13 -12.79 13.11
N ASP A 51 -0.72 -12.57 14.36
CA ASP A 51 0.49 -13.19 14.90
C ASP A 51 0.39 -14.71 14.94
N HIS A 52 -0.75 -15.23 15.37
CA HIS A 52 -1.02 -16.66 15.38
C HIS A 52 -1.21 -17.22 13.97
N VAL A 53 -1.84 -16.47 13.06
CA VAL A 53 -1.94 -16.84 11.65
C VAL A 53 -0.55 -17.02 11.04
N ALA A 54 0.39 -16.10 11.30
CA ALA A 54 1.76 -16.20 10.78
C ALA A 54 2.47 -17.47 11.29
N ILE A 55 2.36 -17.76 12.59
CA ILE A 55 2.97 -18.95 13.21
C ILE A 55 2.38 -20.23 12.61
N VAL A 56 1.04 -20.33 12.58
CA VAL A 56 0.34 -21.53 12.11
C VAL A 56 0.59 -21.78 10.61
N CYS A 57 0.55 -20.75 9.78
CA CYS A 57 0.82 -20.90 8.36
C CYS A 57 2.27 -21.33 8.10
N ARG A 58 3.24 -20.80 8.85
CA ARG A 58 4.64 -21.24 8.76
C ARG A 58 4.77 -22.72 9.12
N GLU A 59 4.14 -23.15 10.21
CA GLU A 59 4.17 -24.54 10.64
C GLU A 59 3.60 -25.48 9.56
N ILE A 60 2.46 -25.12 8.96
CA ILE A 60 1.87 -25.88 7.85
C ILE A 60 2.88 -26.02 6.70
N LEU A 61 3.50 -24.91 6.27
CA LEU A 61 4.40 -24.90 5.12
C LEU A 61 5.74 -25.60 5.37
N CYS A 62 6.24 -25.60 6.61
CA CYS A 62 7.53 -26.20 6.97
C CYS A 62 7.42 -27.69 7.31
N SER A 63 6.31 -28.11 7.94
CA SER A 63 6.20 -29.42 8.57
C SER A 63 5.14 -30.33 7.95
N GLN A 64 4.17 -29.79 7.21
CA GLN A 64 3.03 -30.57 6.70
C GLN A 64 2.99 -30.64 5.18
N GLY A 65 2.85 -29.48 4.53
CA GLY A 65 2.63 -29.40 3.11
C GLY A 65 2.70 -27.99 2.55
N LYS A 66 3.21 -27.87 1.32
CA LYS A 66 3.19 -26.63 0.54
C LYS A 66 1.74 -26.38 0.12
N HIS A 67 1.06 -25.51 0.85
CA HIS A 67 -0.34 -25.17 0.61
C HIS A 67 -0.48 -23.68 0.29
N LEU A 68 -1.00 -23.35 -0.88
CA LEU A 68 -1.05 -22.00 -1.42
C LEU A 68 -1.85 -21.04 -0.53
N TYR A 69 -3.01 -21.44 0.00
CA TYR A 69 -3.74 -20.58 0.94
C TYR A 69 -2.95 -20.32 2.23
N ALA A 70 -2.19 -21.29 2.74
CA ALA A 70 -1.35 -21.05 3.92
C ALA A 70 -0.24 -20.04 3.58
N GLY A 71 0.38 -20.17 2.40
CA GLY A 71 1.33 -19.20 1.85
C GLY A 71 0.75 -17.79 1.72
N VAL A 72 -0.43 -17.65 1.12
CA VAL A 72 -1.12 -16.36 0.94
C VAL A 72 -1.49 -15.74 2.29
N TYR A 73 -2.03 -16.51 3.23
CA TYR A 73 -2.36 -15.97 4.55
C TYR A 73 -1.13 -15.62 5.38
N LEU A 74 -0.03 -16.37 5.22
CA LEU A 74 1.26 -15.98 5.79
C LEU A 74 1.73 -14.65 5.20
N ALA A 75 1.69 -14.49 3.87
CA ALA A 75 2.07 -13.26 3.19
C ALA A 75 1.25 -12.04 3.68
N ILE A 76 -0.07 -12.22 3.82
CA ILE A 76 -1.00 -11.21 4.36
C ILE A 76 -0.65 -10.86 5.81
N ALA A 77 -0.36 -11.86 6.65
CA ALA A 77 0.02 -11.66 8.04
C ALA A 77 1.35 -10.89 8.16
N LEU A 78 2.38 -11.29 7.40
CA LEU A 78 3.68 -10.63 7.40
C LEU A 78 3.57 -9.16 6.99
N MET A 79 2.82 -8.87 5.91
CA MET A 79 2.57 -7.49 5.48
C MET A 79 1.87 -6.66 6.56
N ARG A 80 0.93 -7.24 7.30
CA ARG A 80 0.21 -6.52 8.37
C ARG A 80 1.06 -6.27 9.61
N ILE A 81 1.90 -7.23 9.98
CA ILE A 81 2.72 -7.16 11.19
C ILE A 81 3.97 -6.28 10.97
N PHE A 82 4.60 -6.41 9.80
CA PHE A 82 5.91 -5.81 9.50
C PHE A 82 5.86 -4.74 8.40
N GLY A 83 4.67 -4.38 7.91
CA GLY A 83 4.51 -3.36 6.88
C GLY A 83 5.26 -3.68 5.59
N LEU A 84 6.03 -2.71 5.10
CA LEU A 84 6.76 -2.82 3.82
C LEU A 84 7.81 -3.95 3.83
N GLU A 85 8.53 -4.12 4.94
CA GLU A 85 9.51 -5.22 5.08
C GLU A 85 8.80 -6.57 4.99
N GLY A 86 7.64 -6.68 5.63
CA GLY A 86 6.77 -7.85 5.56
C GLY A 86 6.28 -8.13 4.14
N LEU A 87 5.85 -7.11 3.41
CA LEU A 87 5.43 -7.22 2.00
C LEU A 87 6.58 -7.73 1.12
N CYS A 88 7.78 -7.15 1.26
CA CYS A 88 8.93 -7.55 0.46
C CYS A 88 9.30 -9.03 0.72
N CYS A 89 9.37 -9.42 1.99
CA CYS A 89 9.63 -10.83 2.34
C CYS A 89 8.52 -11.77 1.84
N ALA A 90 7.26 -11.37 1.98
CA ALA A 90 6.11 -12.14 1.54
C ALA A 90 6.12 -12.38 0.01
N SER A 91 6.47 -11.36 -0.77
CA SER A 91 6.62 -11.47 -2.22
C SER A 91 7.69 -12.49 -2.61
N THR A 92 8.88 -12.42 -2.00
CA THR A 92 9.94 -13.40 -2.25
C THR A 92 9.48 -14.81 -1.86
N MET A 93 8.85 -14.97 -0.69
CA MET A 93 8.34 -16.26 -0.23
C MET A 93 7.30 -16.85 -1.18
N LEU A 94 6.34 -16.05 -1.65
CA LEU A 94 5.32 -16.50 -2.60
C LEU A 94 5.93 -16.83 -3.96
N ARG A 95 6.90 -16.05 -4.44
CA ARG A 95 7.66 -16.37 -5.66
C ARG A 95 8.31 -17.75 -5.55
N GLU A 96 9.07 -17.99 -4.48
CA GLU A 96 9.73 -19.28 -4.23
C GLU A 96 8.71 -20.43 -4.15
N LEU A 97 7.65 -20.26 -3.35
CA LEU A 97 6.59 -21.27 -3.20
C LEU A 97 5.97 -21.63 -4.54
N THR A 98 5.68 -20.62 -5.35
CA THR A 98 5.05 -20.79 -6.67
C THR A 98 6.00 -21.47 -7.63
N CYS A 99 7.18 -20.91 -7.85
CA CYS A 99 8.09 -21.38 -8.90
C CYS A 99 8.68 -22.77 -8.59
N LEU A 100 8.89 -23.11 -7.32
CA LEU A 100 9.48 -24.40 -6.93
C LEU A 100 8.45 -25.52 -6.80
N TYR A 101 7.23 -25.21 -6.34
CA TYR A 101 6.26 -26.22 -5.93
C TYR A 101 4.96 -26.18 -6.73
N TRP A 102 4.84 -25.39 -7.81
CA TRP A 102 3.60 -25.27 -8.58
C TRP A 102 2.91 -26.61 -8.85
N GLU A 103 3.65 -27.59 -9.39
CA GLU A 103 3.08 -28.88 -9.79
C GLU A 103 2.70 -29.78 -8.60
N SER A 104 3.36 -29.63 -7.46
CA SER A 104 3.25 -30.54 -6.32
C SER A 104 2.55 -29.95 -5.10
N MET A 105 2.31 -28.63 -5.09
CA MET A 105 1.64 -27.93 -4.00
C MET A 105 0.12 -28.09 -4.03
N TYR A 106 -0.49 -27.82 -2.88
CA TYR A 106 -1.94 -27.87 -2.69
C TYR A 106 -2.56 -26.47 -2.73
N PRO A 107 -3.78 -26.30 -3.27
CA PRO A 107 -4.58 -27.29 -3.99
C PRO A 107 -3.86 -27.75 -5.27
N VAL A 108 -4.13 -28.97 -5.76
CA VAL A 108 -3.51 -29.51 -6.98
C VAL A 108 -3.74 -28.62 -8.22
N PRO A 109 -2.88 -28.66 -9.26
CA PRO A 109 -2.95 -27.77 -10.42
C PRO A 109 -4.32 -27.72 -11.11
N GLU A 110 -5.04 -28.85 -11.17
CA GLU A 110 -6.38 -28.96 -11.79
C GLU A 110 -7.43 -28.07 -11.10
N ARG A 111 -7.14 -27.61 -9.89
CA ARG A 111 -7.98 -26.64 -9.17
C ARG A 111 -7.54 -25.20 -9.45
N GLU A 112 -7.33 -24.88 -10.73
CA GLU A 112 -6.86 -23.57 -11.22
C GLU A 112 -7.64 -22.41 -10.60
N ARG A 113 -8.99 -22.49 -10.58
CA ARG A 113 -9.84 -21.46 -9.98
C ARG A 113 -9.54 -21.23 -8.49
N ALA A 114 -9.25 -22.30 -7.74
CA ALA A 114 -8.91 -22.17 -6.33
C ALA A 114 -7.54 -21.49 -6.14
N ARG A 115 -6.58 -21.76 -7.03
CA ARG A 115 -5.26 -21.12 -7.04
C ARG A 115 -5.34 -19.65 -7.44
N PHE A 116 -6.08 -19.35 -8.51
CA PHE A 116 -6.38 -17.98 -8.93
C PHE A 116 -6.98 -17.17 -7.77
N ASN A 117 -8.04 -17.68 -7.13
CA ASN A 117 -8.68 -17.01 -6.01
C ASN A 117 -7.71 -16.71 -4.84
N ALA A 118 -6.72 -17.58 -4.60
CA ALA A 118 -5.73 -17.33 -3.57
C ALA A 118 -4.81 -16.15 -3.93
N TYR A 119 -4.35 -16.06 -5.18
CA TYR A 119 -3.56 -14.91 -5.61
C TYR A 119 -4.36 -13.62 -5.72
N SER A 120 -5.61 -13.67 -6.21
CA SER A 120 -6.50 -12.50 -6.22
C SER A 120 -6.73 -11.96 -4.82
N LEU A 121 -6.87 -12.85 -3.82
CA LEU A 121 -6.98 -12.44 -2.42
C LEU A 121 -5.75 -11.66 -1.95
N TRP A 122 -4.55 -12.13 -2.29
CA TRP A 122 -3.32 -11.41 -1.95
C TRP A 122 -3.18 -10.11 -2.74
N GLU A 123 -3.60 -10.09 -4.00
CA GLU A 123 -3.62 -8.88 -4.82
C GLU A 123 -4.52 -7.79 -4.21
N ASP A 124 -5.74 -8.14 -3.81
CA ASP A 124 -6.66 -7.17 -3.20
C ASP A 124 -6.08 -6.57 -1.90
N GLU A 125 -5.44 -7.42 -1.10
CA GLU A 125 -4.79 -7.03 0.15
C GLU A 125 -3.57 -6.13 -0.08
N THR A 126 -2.72 -6.49 -1.04
CA THR A 126 -1.54 -5.70 -1.39
C THR A 126 -1.93 -4.39 -2.06
N ARG A 127 -2.96 -4.37 -2.93
CA ARG A 127 -3.49 -3.16 -3.56
C ARG A 127 -3.94 -2.14 -2.50
N LEU A 128 -4.69 -2.59 -1.49
CA LEU A 128 -5.10 -1.72 -0.38
C LEU A 128 -3.89 -1.21 0.41
N PHE A 129 -2.94 -2.09 0.69
CA PHE A 129 -1.71 -1.71 1.40
C PHE A 129 -0.91 -0.67 0.62
N VAL A 130 -0.58 -0.89 -0.66
CA VAL A 130 0.27 0.03 -1.44
C VAL A 130 -0.41 1.39 -1.71
N ALA A 131 -1.75 1.42 -1.73
CA ALA A 131 -2.52 2.66 -1.85
C ALA A 131 -2.47 3.52 -0.57
N THR A 132 -2.32 2.88 0.59
CA THR A 132 -2.35 3.54 1.90
C THR A 132 -0.98 3.62 2.58
N CYS A 133 0.01 2.92 2.04
CA CYS A 133 1.36 2.83 2.58
C CYS A 133 2.04 4.21 2.55
N THR A 134 2.40 4.68 3.75
CA THR A 134 3.24 5.84 3.97
C THR A 134 4.62 5.36 4.41
N LEU A 135 5.67 6.07 3.97
CA LEU A 135 7.05 5.72 4.27
C LEU A 135 7.62 6.75 5.25
N ASP A 136 7.69 6.39 6.53
CA ASP A 136 8.26 7.26 7.56
C ASP A 136 9.79 7.35 7.46
N ARG A 137 10.42 6.34 6.84
CA ARG A 137 11.85 6.30 6.52
C ARG A 137 12.05 5.88 5.07
N ALA A 138 13.20 6.27 4.51
CA ALA A 138 13.67 5.71 3.26
C ALA A 138 13.77 4.17 3.37
N PRO A 139 13.20 3.42 2.41
CA PRO A 139 13.38 1.97 2.33
C PRO A 139 14.86 1.59 2.27
N GLU A 140 15.18 0.37 2.70
CA GLU A 140 16.52 -0.19 2.52
C GLU A 140 16.90 -0.18 1.03
N SER A 141 18.17 0.14 0.74
CA SER A 141 18.70 0.11 -0.62
C SER A 141 18.45 -1.25 -1.27
N GLY A 142 17.90 -1.23 -2.49
CA GLY A 142 17.60 -2.45 -3.25
C GLY A 142 16.28 -3.14 -2.88
N MET A 143 15.58 -2.73 -1.81
CA MET A 143 14.28 -3.32 -1.44
C MET A 143 13.24 -3.15 -2.56
N GLY A 144 13.16 -1.96 -3.16
CA GLY A 144 12.26 -1.70 -4.29
C GLY A 144 12.59 -2.55 -5.52
N ALA A 145 13.87 -2.75 -5.82
CA ALA A 145 14.31 -3.57 -6.96
C ALA A 145 13.99 -5.06 -6.75
N ARG A 146 14.22 -5.58 -5.54
CA ARG A 146 13.86 -6.96 -5.19
C ARG A 146 12.35 -7.20 -5.25
N LEU A 147 11.55 -6.26 -4.71
CA LEU A 147 10.10 -6.37 -4.77
C LEU A 147 9.58 -6.34 -6.22
N GLU A 148 10.18 -5.51 -7.07
CA GLU A 148 9.84 -5.46 -8.50
C GLU A 148 10.15 -6.79 -9.19
N ASP A 149 11.35 -7.34 -8.97
CA ASP A 149 11.77 -8.62 -9.54
C ASP A 149 10.85 -9.78 -9.12
N ASP A 150 10.51 -9.86 -7.84
CA ASP A 150 9.59 -10.87 -7.31
C ASP A 150 8.20 -10.76 -7.93
N ALA A 151 7.66 -9.54 -8.02
CA ALA A 151 6.33 -9.29 -8.55
C ALA A 151 6.25 -9.56 -10.06
N LEU A 152 7.27 -9.17 -10.83
CA LEU A 152 7.36 -9.46 -12.26
C LEU A 152 7.52 -10.96 -12.53
N THR A 153 8.33 -11.65 -11.72
CA THR A 153 8.49 -13.11 -11.83
C THR A 153 7.18 -13.84 -11.56
N LEU A 154 6.48 -13.47 -10.49
CA LEU A 154 5.15 -14.00 -10.20
C LEU A 154 4.15 -13.69 -11.32
N GLN A 155 4.11 -12.46 -11.81
CA GLN A 155 3.21 -12.06 -12.89
C GLN A 155 3.47 -12.87 -14.18
N ALA A 156 4.74 -13.02 -14.57
CA ALA A 156 5.11 -13.81 -15.73
C ALA A 156 4.75 -15.30 -15.55
N PHE A 157 5.04 -15.88 -14.38
CA PHE A 157 4.74 -17.28 -14.09
C PHE A 157 3.23 -17.54 -14.05
N LEU A 158 2.45 -16.69 -13.37
CA LEU A 158 1.01 -16.87 -13.28
C LEU A 158 0.32 -16.60 -14.62
N GLY A 159 0.82 -15.66 -15.42
CA GLY A 159 0.29 -15.40 -16.76
C GLY A 159 0.47 -16.56 -17.75
N THR A 160 1.39 -17.50 -17.49
CA THR A 160 1.53 -18.72 -18.30
C THR A 160 0.72 -19.90 -17.78
N HIS A 161 0.34 -19.91 -16.50
CA HIS A 161 -0.35 -21.04 -15.86
C HIS A 161 -1.81 -20.77 -15.49
N LEU A 162 -2.24 -19.51 -15.48
CA LEU A 162 -3.60 -19.08 -15.14
C LEU A 162 -4.07 -18.02 -16.14
N ASP A 163 -5.38 -17.97 -16.38
CA ASP A 163 -6.02 -16.84 -17.08
C ASP A 163 -6.12 -15.63 -16.13
N ALA A 164 -4.98 -14.98 -15.91
CA ALA A 164 -4.81 -13.98 -14.86
C ALA A 164 -4.05 -12.72 -15.33
N PRO A 165 -4.52 -12.05 -16.41
CA PRO A 165 -3.83 -10.91 -16.98
C PRO A 165 -3.77 -9.75 -15.97
N GLY A 166 -2.56 -9.22 -15.76
CA GLY A 166 -2.36 -8.00 -14.98
C GLY A 166 -2.34 -8.17 -13.46
N LEU A 167 -2.42 -9.40 -12.93
CA LEU A 167 -2.21 -9.65 -11.50
C LEU A 167 -0.91 -8.98 -11.04
N PHE A 168 -1.00 -8.25 -9.93
CA PHE A 168 0.11 -7.55 -9.27
C PHE A 168 0.70 -6.35 -10.02
N ALA A 169 0.02 -5.81 -11.04
CA ALA A 169 0.48 -4.61 -11.73
C ALA A 169 0.69 -3.40 -10.79
N ASP A 170 -0.21 -3.21 -9.82
CA ASP A 170 -0.10 -2.14 -8.81
C ASP A 170 1.12 -2.34 -7.90
N LEU A 171 1.46 -3.59 -7.59
CA LEU A 171 2.63 -3.94 -6.78
C LEU A 171 3.92 -3.63 -7.52
N VAL A 172 4.00 -3.92 -8.82
CA VAL A 172 5.14 -3.56 -9.69
C VAL A 172 5.30 -2.04 -9.75
N ALA A 173 4.21 -1.31 -10.00
CA ALA A 173 4.24 0.15 -10.05
C ALA A 173 4.69 0.77 -8.71
N PHE A 174 4.21 0.20 -7.60
CA PHE A 174 4.65 0.58 -6.26
C PHE A 174 6.14 0.32 -6.05
N ALA A 175 6.63 -0.87 -6.41
CA ALA A 175 8.03 -1.26 -6.26
C ALA A 175 8.98 -0.32 -7.01
N ARG A 176 8.61 0.09 -8.23
CA ARG A 176 9.34 1.11 -9.01
C ARG A 176 9.38 2.47 -8.31
N ARG A 177 8.26 2.89 -7.74
CA ARG A 177 8.18 4.16 -6.98
C ARG A 177 9.12 4.17 -5.78
N LEU A 178 9.30 3.03 -5.10
CA LEU A 178 10.23 2.90 -3.98
C LEU A 178 11.71 3.11 -4.37
N GLN A 179 12.04 2.95 -5.65
CA GLN A 179 13.40 3.09 -6.17
C GLN A 179 13.74 4.53 -6.57
N ILE A 180 12.74 5.40 -6.71
CA ILE A 180 12.96 6.80 -7.03
C ILE A 180 13.61 7.44 -5.80
N PRO A 181 14.84 7.96 -5.91
CA PRO A 181 15.49 8.62 -4.78
C PRO A 181 14.62 9.79 -4.36
N VAL A 182 14.23 9.81 -3.08
CA VAL A 182 13.63 11.00 -2.48
C VAL A 182 14.72 12.06 -2.51
N MET A 183 14.68 12.95 -3.50
CA MET A 183 15.47 14.17 -3.42
C MET A 183 15.02 14.87 -2.13
N PRO A 184 15.93 15.21 -1.20
CA PRO A 184 15.61 16.12 -0.14
C PRO A 184 15.09 17.38 -0.85
N GLY A 185 13.83 17.71 -0.63
CA GLY A 185 13.32 18.98 -1.10
C GLY A 185 14.27 20.05 -0.60
N LEU A 186 14.75 20.91 -1.51
CA LEU A 186 15.14 22.25 -1.09
C LEU A 186 14.01 22.73 -0.16
N PRO A 187 14.32 23.26 1.04
CA PRO A 187 13.29 23.75 1.92
C PRO A 187 12.38 24.63 1.10
N SER A 188 11.10 24.26 1.03
CA SER A 188 10.09 25.18 0.55
C SER A 188 10.15 26.35 1.52
N GLU A 189 10.84 27.41 1.11
CA GLU A 189 10.63 28.74 1.63
C GLU A 189 9.19 29.13 1.25
N SER A 190 8.22 28.53 1.94
CA SER A 190 6.96 29.18 2.21
C SER A 190 7.32 30.35 3.10
N GLN A 191 7.70 31.47 2.47
CA GLN A 191 7.68 32.77 3.10
C GLN A 191 6.22 33.11 3.41
N ASP A 192 5.69 32.50 4.47
CA ASP A 192 4.73 33.17 5.35
C ASP A 192 5.50 34.26 6.10
N THR A 193 5.98 35.26 5.36
CA THR A 193 6.08 36.61 5.93
C THR A 193 4.66 37.12 6.03
N ILE A 194 4.00 36.79 7.14
CA ILE A 194 3.01 37.69 7.72
C ILE A 194 3.80 38.97 8.04
N GLN A 195 3.86 39.88 7.08
CA GLN A 195 4.26 41.25 7.33
C GLN A 195 3.19 41.82 8.26
N PRO A 196 3.51 42.22 9.51
CA PRO A 196 2.57 43.01 10.28
C PRO A 196 2.37 44.32 9.51
N ALA A 197 1.13 44.59 9.10
CA ALA A 197 0.75 45.84 8.46
C ALA A 197 1.22 47.00 9.35
N GLN A 198 2.18 47.79 8.86
CA GLN A 198 2.54 49.02 9.55
C GLN A 198 1.34 49.98 9.54
N PRO A 199 1.01 50.62 10.66
CA PRO A 199 -0.04 51.62 10.69
C PRO A 199 0.34 52.78 9.76
N LEU A 200 -0.57 53.13 8.84
CA LEU A 200 -0.47 54.29 7.96
C LEU A 200 -0.25 55.55 8.79
N VAL A 201 0.96 56.11 8.73
CA VAL A 201 1.22 57.48 9.20
C VAL A 201 0.51 58.43 8.23
N PRO A 202 -0.36 59.34 8.70
CA PRO A 202 -1.04 60.29 7.83
C PRO A 202 -0.02 61.22 7.17
N LEU A 203 -0.10 61.35 5.83
CA LEU A 203 0.68 62.32 5.07
C LEU A 203 0.32 63.75 5.52
N PRO A 204 1.31 64.65 5.70
CA PRO A 204 1.04 66.06 5.94
C PRO A 204 0.35 66.70 4.73
N PRO A 205 -0.53 67.69 4.94
CA PRO A 205 -1.26 68.33 3.86
C PRO A 205 -0.30 69.07 2.91
N ARG A 206 -0.49 68.88 1.61
CA ARG A 206 0.26 69.63 0.58
C ARG A 206 -0.11 71.12 0.64
N PRO A 207 0.86 72.04 0.47
CA PRO A 207 0.57 73.44 0.30
C PRO A 207 -0.20 73.68 -1.00
N SER A 208 -1.29 74.44 -0.88
CA SER A 208 -2.16 74.90 -1.95
C SER A 208 -1.45 75.92 -2.84
N SER A 209 -1.32 75.62 -4.14
CA SER A 209 -1.01 76.61 -5.16
C SER A 209 -2.28 77.40 -5.54
N PRO A 210 -2.16 78.72 -5.80
CA PRO A 210 -3.32 79.58 -6.00
C PRO A 210 -4.04 79.29 -7.32
N ILE A 211 -5.37 79.32 -7.21
CA ILE A 211 -6.34 79.17 -8.28
C ILE A 211 -6.24 80.35 -9.24
N LEU A 212 -6.01 80.05 -10.53
CA LEU A 212 -6.36 80.95 -11.61
C LEU A 212 -7.36 80.23 -12.52
N ARG A 213 -8.66 80.48 -12.32
CA ARG A 213 -9.57 80.58 -13.48
C ARG A 213 -10.85 81.33 -13.18
N MET A 214 -11.11 82.23 -14.11
CA MET A 214 -12.26 83.11 -14.25
C MET A 214 -13.58 82.37 -14.36
N ALA A 215 -14.61 83.03 -13.81
CA ALA A 215 -15.94 83.25 -14.37
C ALA A 215 -16.92 82.07 -14.56
N GLY A 216 -18.15 82.30 -14.08
CA GLY A 216 -19.37 81.73 -14.67
C GLY A 216 -20.27 81.00 -13.69
N LEU A 217 -21.24 81.71 -13.09
CA LEU A 217 -22.69 81.50 -13.26
C LEU A 217 -23.24 80.16 -12.72
N LEU A 218 -23.92 80.18 -11.56
CA LEU A 218 -25.38 80.38 -11.38
C LEU A 218 -26.13 79.04 -11.36
N GLY A 219 -26.92 78.82 -10.30
CA GLY A 219 -28.08 77.93 -10.36
C GLY A 219 -28.26 76.97 -9.18
N SER A 220 -28.96 77.46 -8.16
CA SER A 220 -29.59 76.66 -7.09
C SER A 220 -30.52 75.58 -7.66
N PHE A 221 -30.78 74.52 -6.87
CA PHE A 221 -32.11 74.18 -6.31
C PHE A 221 -32.17 72.70 -5.87
N PHE A 222 -32.61 72.50 -4.62
CA PHE A 222 -33.47 71.43 -4.08
C PHE A 222 -33.16 69.97 -4.47
N GLY A 223 -32.99 69.02 -3.55
CA GLY A 223 -33.76 68.84 -2.33
C GLY A 223 -34.79 67.71 -2.53
N PHE A 224 -34.64 66.68 -1.69
CA PHE A 224 -35.69 65.83 -1.12
C PHE A 224 -36.02 64.45 -1.73
N GLY A 225 -35.96 63.45 -0.83
CA GLY A 225 -36.82 62.25 -0.78
C GLY A 225 -36.43 61.13 -1.75
N GLY A 226 -36.29 59.86 -1.37
CA GLY A 226 -36.83 59.15 -0.21
C GLY A 226 -37.37 57.78 -0.69
N LYS A 227 -37.24 56.77 0.18
CA LYS A 227 -37.90 55.44 0.18
C LYS A 227 -37.37 54.31 -0.70
N ASN A 228 -36.72 53.36 -0.01
CA ASN A 228 -37.03 51.93 0.08
C ASN A 228 -38.18 51.38 -0.79
N ARG A 229 -37.87 50.31 -1.54
CA ARG A 229 -38.65 49.06 -1.67
C ARG A 229 -37.61 47.93 -1.86
N ARG A 230 -37.56 46.96 -0.94
CA ARG A 230 -38.10 45.59 -1.09
C ARG A 230 -37.45 44.83 -2.23
#